data_AF-A0A2V1NL06-F1
#
_entry.id   AF-A0A2V1NL06-F1
#
_cell.length_a   1.000
_cell.length_b   1.000
_cell.length_c   1.000
_cell.angle_alpha   90.00
_cell.angle_beta   90.00
_cell.angle_gamma   90.00
#
_symmetry.space_group_name_H-M   'P 1'
#
loop_
_entity.id
_entity.type
_entity.pdbx_description
1 polymer ?
#
loop_
_entity_poly.entity_id
_entity_poly.type
_entity_poly.pdbx_seq_one_letter_code
_entity_poly.pdbx_strand_id
1 'polypeptide(L)' 'MGDPAATLVLDDTQVIKKGTKSVGVAHQHCGVTGDVRNCQVMVMLTCAAPGGHTFYDRRLYLPGVGIGPGAPP' A
#
# COMPACT_ATOMS: atom_id res chain seq x y z
N MET A 1 -2.84 4.27 -25.81
CA MET A 1 -2.68 4.72 -24.41
C MET A 1 -1.85 6.00 -24.46
N GLY A 2 -2.32 7.10 -23.88
CA GLY A 2 -1.66 8.41 -23.96
C GLY A 2 -2.63 9.58 -24.06
N ASP A 3 -3.68 9.59 -23.23
CA ASP A 3 -4.52 10.78 -23.11
C ASP A 3 -3.66 11.92 -22.51
N PRO A 4 -3.54 13.08 -23.17
CA PRO A 4 -2.74 14.20 -22.66
C PRO A 4 -3.21 14.71 -21.29
N ALA A 5 -4.47 14.45 -20.92
CA ALA A 5 -5.04 14.78 -19.62
C ALA A 5 -4.86 13.66 -18.58
N ALA A 6 -4.19 12.55 -18.91
CA ALA A 6 -3.95 11.48 -17.96
C ALA A 6 -3.04 11.93 -16.81
N THR A 7 -3.43 11.58 -15.59
CA THR A 7 -2.69 11.85 -14.36
C THR A 7 -2.32 10.53 -13.67
N LEU A 8 -1.12 10.47 -13.13
CA LEU A 8 -0.69 9.38 -12.25
C LEU A 8 -1.02 9.73 -10.80
N VAL A 9 -1.82 8.88 -10.16
CA VAL A 9 -2.22 9.00 -8.76
C VAL A 9 -1.48 7.94 -7.96
N LEU A 10 -0.73 8.40 -6.95
CA LEU A 10 -0.12 7.54 -5.94
C LEU A 10 -1.02 7.55 -4.70
N ASP A 11 -1.43 6.38 -4.26
CA ASP A 11 -2.28 6.20 -3.08
C ASP A 11 -1.74 5.06 -2.21
N ASP A 12 -1.94 5.16 -0.90
CA ASP A 12 -1.73 4.08 0.04
C ASP A 12 -3.04 3.64 0.69
N THR A 13 -3.33 2.35 0.62
CA THR A 13 -4.52 1.75 1.21
C THR A 13 -4.12 0.89 2.41
N GLN A 14 -4.70 1.16 3.59
CA GLN A 14 -4.42 0.41 4.81
C GLN A 14 -5.58 -0.48 5.27
N VAL A 15 -5.24 -1.68 5.73
CA VAL A 15 -6.18 -2.62 6.34
C VAL A 15 -5.76 -2.86 7.79
N ILE A 16 -6.60 -2.45 8.74
CA ILE A 16 -6.36 -2.68 10.17
C ILE A 16 -6.38 -4.19 10.44
N LYS A 17 -5.41 -4.68 11.21
CA LYS A 17 -5.26 -6.11 11.53
C LYS A 17 -5.19 -6.34 13.03
N LYS A 18 -5.63 -7.53 13.45
CA LYS A 18 -5.36 -8.08 14.78
C LYS A 18 -4.34 -9.21 14.65
N GLY A 19 -3.29 -9.19 15.47
CA GLY A 19 -2.22 -10.18 15.42
C GLY A 19 -1.26 -10.01 14.23
N THR A 20 -0.49 -11.05 13.94
CA THR A 20 0.73 -10.92 13.13
C THR A 20 0.86 -11.93 11.98
N LYS A 21 -0.22 -12.65 11.66
CA LYS A 21 -0.19 -13.77 10.70
C LYS A 21 -0.29 -13.36 9.22
N SER A 22 -0.40 -12.07 8.92
CA SER A 22 -0.46 -11.56 7.54
C SER A 22 0.87 -10.94 7.15
N VAL A 23 1.37 -11.21 5.95
CA VAL A 23 2.61 -10.60 5.44
C VAL A 23 2.48 -9.08 5.39
N GLY A 24 3.50 -8.34 5.82
CA GLY A 24 3.48 -6.88 5.79
C GLY A 24 2.57 -6.24 6.85
N VAL A 25 2.06 -7.01 7.83
CA VAL A 25 1.38 -6.45 8.99
C VAL A 25 2.40 -5.95 10.02
N ALA A 26 2.25 -4.70 10.45
CA ALA A 26 3.03 -4.12 11.54
C ALA A 26 2.36 -2.81 12.00
N HIS A 27 2.95 -2.17 13.01
CA HIS A 27 2.62 -0.79 13.36
C HIS A 27 3.10 0.15 12.25
N GLN A 28 2.14 0.64 11.46
CA GLN A 28 2.36 1.55 10.33
C GLN A 28 1.33 2.69 10.41
N HIS A 29 1.58 3.79 9.68
CA HIS A 29 0.60 4.88 9.58
C HIS A 29 -0.69 4.36 8.93
N CYS A 30 -1.82 4.60 9.58
CA CYS A 30 -3.13 4.20 9.08
C CYS A 30 -3.96 5.45 8.79
N GLY A 31 -4.09 5.80 7.52
CA GLY A 31 -4.90 6.94 7.08
C GLY A 31 -6.37 6.84 7.52
N VAL A 32 -6.91 5.62 7.63
CA VAL A 32 -8.28 5.36 8.11
C VAL A 32 -8.52 5.89 9.53
N THR A 33 -7.52 5.85 10.41
CA THR A 33 -7.68 6.21 11.83
C THR A 33 -6.79 7.36 12.27
N GLY A 34 -5.88 7.84 11.41
CA GLY A 34 -5.02 8.99 11.67
C GLY A 34 -3.88 8.74 12.65
N ASP A 35 -3.61 7.48 13.00
CA ASP A 35 -2.60 7.06 13.98
C ASP A 35 -1.65 5.98 13.41
N VAL A 36 -0.60 5.67 14.18
CA VAL A 36 0.27 4.51 13.92
C VAL A 36 -0.33 3.30 14.64
N ARG A 37 -0.66 2.25 13.88
CA ARG A 37 -1.31 1.06 14.43
C ARG A 37 -1.02 -0.18 13.63
N ASN A 38 -1.41 -1.33 14.18
CA ASN A 38 -1.26 -2.61 13.49
C ASN A 38 -2.14 -2.68 12.25
N CYS A 39 -1.54 -2.46 11.10
CA CYS A 39 -2.19 -2.53 9.80
C CYS A 39 -1.24 -3.10 8.75
N GLN A 40 -1.83 -3.53 7.65
CA GLN A 40 -1.13 -3.88 6.42
C GLN A 40 -1.37 -2.74 5.42
N VAL A 41 -0.30 -2.25 4.78
CA VAL A 41 -0.37 -1.10 3.86
C VAL A 41 0.06 -1.53 2.47
N MET A 42 -0.74 -1.20 1.46
CA MET A 42 -0.39 -1.39 0.05
C MET A 42 -0.29 -0.03 -0.61
N VAL A 43 0.72 0.15 -1.47
CA VAL A 43 0.86 1.36 -2.30
C VAL A 43 0.47 1.01 -3.73
N MET A 44 -0.34 1.86 -4.34
CA MET A 44 -0.88 1.70 -5.69
C MET A 44 -0.55 2.92 -6.54
N LEU A 45 -0.20 2.67 -7.80
CA LEU A 45 -0.08 3.67 -8.84
C LEU A 45 -1.25 3.48 -9.82
N THR A 46 -2.11 4.49 -9.92
CA THR A 46 -3.27 4.48 -10.81
C THR A 46 -3.10 5.54 -11.88
N CYS A 47 -3.37 5.18 -13.13
CA CYS A 47 -3.50 6.16 -14.21
C CYS A 47 -4.98 6.52 -14.36
N ALA A 48 -5.32 7.80 -14.19
CA ALA A 48 -6.67 8.32 -14.32
C ALA A 48 -6.73 9.32 -15.48
N ALA A 49 -7.75 9.21 -16.32
CA ALA A 49 -8.02 10.09 -17.46
C ALA A 49 -9.54 10.29 -17.58
N PRO A 50 -10.03 11.25 -18.40
CA PRO A 50 -11.45 11.45 -18.64
C PRO A 50 -12.21 10.17 -19.05
N GLY A 51 -11.55 9.27 -19.78
CA GLY A 51 -12.12 7.99 -20.21
C GLY A 51 -12.14 6.87 -19.16
N GLY A 52 -11.59 7.10 -17.97
CA GLY A 52 -11.58 6.12 -16.87
C GLY A 52 -10.23 6.02 -16.16
N HIS A 53 -10.09 4.96 -15.34
CA HIS A 53 -8.90 4.73 -14.53
C HIS A 53 -8.44 3.28 -14.59
N THR A 54 -7.14 3.05 -14.46
CA THR A 54 -6.55 1.71 -14.45
C THR A 54 -5.37 1.63 -13.48
N PHE A 55 -5.24 0.48 -12.80
CA PHE A 55 -4.05 0.19 -11.99
C PHE A 55 -2.85 0.00 -12.89
N TYR A 56 -1.84 0.85 -12.70
CA TYR A 56 -0.59 0.78 -13.43
C TYR A 56 0.44 -0.08 -12.70
N ASP A 57 0.60 0.12 -11.39
CA ASP A 57 1.50 -0.68 -10.55
C ASP A 57 0.97 -0.81 -9.12
N ARG A 58 1.47 -1.81 -8.40
CA ARG A 58 1.18 -2.03 -6.99
C ARG A 58 2.38 -2.65 -6.28
N ARG A 59 2.68 -2.17 -5.08
CA ARG A 59 3.74 -2.74 -4.25
C ARG A 59 3.30 -2.89 -2.80
N LEU A 60 3.55 -4.08 -2.26
CA LEU A 60 3.47 -4.33 -0.83
C LEU A 60 4.85 -4.03 -0.23
N TYR A 61 4.93 -3.02 0.63
CA TYR A 61 6.16 -2.73 1.36
C TYR A 61 6.19 -3.59 2.63
N LEU A 62 7.30 -4.28 2.83
CA LEU A 62 7.50 -5.09 4.02
C LEU A 62 8.19 -4.25 5.09
N PRO A 63 7.64 -4.17 6.31
CA PRO A 63 8.29 -3.50 7.42
C PRO A 63 9.57 -4.27 7.80
N GLY A 64 10.62 -3.54 8.21
CA GLY A 64 11.92 -4.12 8.57
C GLY A 64 11.85 -5.13 9.73
N VAL A 65 10.77 -5.11 10.51
CA VAL A 65 10.37 -6.20 11.39
C VAL A 65 9.39 -7.08 10.63
N GLY A 66 9.92 -8.09 9.93
CA GLY A 66 9.12 -9.09 9.22
C GLY A 66 8.53 -10.14 10.15
N ILE A 67 7.49 -10.84 9.67
CA ILE A 67 7.24 -12.22 10.10
C ILE A 67 7.46 -13.13 8.88
N GLY A 68 8.68 -13.66 8.81
CA GLY A 68 9.16 -14.66 7.85
C GLY A 68 10.60 -15.06 8.22
N PRO A 69 11.05 -16.32 7.98
CA PRO A 69 12.42 -16.71 8.27
C PRO A 69 13.35 -16.03 7.25
N GLY A 70 14.22 -15.13 7.72
CA GLY A 70 15.21 -14.44 6.88
C GLY A 70 14.96 -12.95 6.74
N ALA A 71 15.10 -12.20 7.82
CA ALA A 71 15.53 -10.80 7.71
C ALA A 71 17.03 -10.79 7.33
N PRO A 72 17.51 -9.90 6.44
CA PRO A 72 18.94 -9.69 6.26
C PRO A 72 19.55 -9.11 7.56
N PRO A 73 20.86 -9.28 7.80
CA PRO A 73 21.53 -8.79 9.01
C PRO A 73 21.37 -7.27 9.20
#